data_AF-A0A4Y9UDP2-F1
#
_entry.id   AF-A0A4Y9UDP2-F1
#
_cell.length_a   1.000
_cell.length_b   1.000
_cell.length_c   1.000
_cell.angle_alpha   90.00
_cell.angle_beta   90.00
_cell.angle_gamma   90.00
#
_symmetry.space_group_name_H-M   'P 1'
#
loop_
_entity.id
_entity.type
_entity.pdbx_description
1 polymer ?
#
loop_
_entity_poly.entity_id
_entity_poly.type
_entity_poly.pdbx_seq_one_letter_code
_entity_poly.pdbx_strand_id
1 'polypeptide(L)' 'MAPRANWKGFLRLSLVTCPVALYPATSESEKISFNQLNRATGHRIK' A
#
# COMPACT_ATOMS: atom_id res chain seq x y z
N MET A 1 -9.12 11.38 -0.53
CA MET A 1 -8.18 10.78 0.46
C MET A 1 -6.78 11.31 0.12
N ALA A 2 -6.03 11.88 1.07
CA ALA A 2 -4.64 12.27 0.79
C ALA A 2 -3.80 11.00 0.52
N PRO A 3 -2.92 10.99 -0.51
CA PRO A 3 -2.10 9.83 -0.82
C PRO A 3 -1.21 9.51 0.39
N ARG A 4 -1.30 8.27 0.88
CA ARG A 4 -0.44 7.79 1.96
C ARG A 4 0.82 7.20 1.36
N ALA A 5 1.96 7.71 1.80
CA ALA A 5 3.25 7.16 1.41
C ALA A 5 3.34 5.70 1.87
N ASN A 6 3.78 4.81 0.98
CA ASN A 6 4.03 3.41 1.33
C ASN A 6 5.26 3.28 2.23
N TRP A 7 6.17 4.24 2.10
CA TRP A 7 7.44 4.29 2.81
C TRP A 7 7.91 5.74 2.92
N LYS A 8 8.57 6.05 4.03
CA LYS A 8 9.21 7.35 4.29
C LYS A 8 10.63 7.09 4.78
N GLY A 9 11.56 7.94 4.38
CA GLY A 9 12.94 7.85 4.83
C GLY A 9 13.76 9.04 4.39
N PHE A 10 15.08 8.86 4.35
CA PHE A 10 16.01 9.90 3.96
C PHE A 10 16.91 9.41 2.82
N LEU A 11 17.07 10.24 1.79
CA LEU A 11 18.04 10.05 0.73
C LEU A 11 19.33 10.77 1.11
N ARG A 12 20.44 10.03 1.25
CA ARG A 12 21.77 10.59 1.54
C ARG A 12 22.60 10.67 0.26
N LEU A 13 23.06 11.87 -0.06
CA LEU A 13 23.97 12.17 -1.16
C LEU A 13 25.23 12.81 -0.58
N SER A 14 26.23 11.98 -0.27
CA SER A 14 27.44 12.34 0.47
C SER A 14 27.13 13.01 1.82
N LEU A 15 27.15 14.34 1.88
CA LEU A 15 26.87 15.13 3.09
C LEU A 15 25.43 15.64 3.15
N VAL A 16 24.71 15.63 2.04
CA VAL A 16 23.34 16.13 1.95
C VAL A 16 22.37 15.01 2.31
N THR A 17 21.41 15.32 3.18
CA THR A 17 20.35 14.39 3.57
C THR A 17 18.99 15.04 3.29
N CYS A 18 18.17 14.42 2.44
CA CYS A 18 16.86 14.92 2.05
C CYS A 18 15.76 13.96 2.50
N PRO A 19 14.70 14.41 3.20
CA PRO A 19 13.55 13.56 3.52
C PRO A 19 12.79 13.22 2.24
N VAL A 20 12.44 11.95 2.07
CA VAL A 20 11.73 11.44 0.89
C VAL A 20 10.53 10.59 1.31
N ALA A 21 9.50 10.60 0.48
CA ALA A 21 8.32 9.76 0.61
C ALA A 21 8.11 9.03 -0.72
N LEU A 22 7.97 7.70 -0.66
CA LEU A 22 7.68 6.88 -1.81
C LEU A 22 6.17 6.68 -1.95
N TYR A 23 5.72 6.72 -3.19
CA TYR A 23 4.34 6.47 -3.58
C TYR A 23 4.33 5.43 -4.70
N PRO A 24 3.40 4.47 -4.67
CA PRO A 24 3.29 3.52 -5.77
C PRO A 24 2.90 4.26 -7.04
N ALA A 25 3.65 4.04 -8.13
CA ALA A 25 3.37 4.64 -9.43
C ALA A 25 2.12 4.04 -10.09
N THR A 26 1.79 2.79 -9.74
CA THR A 26 0.59 2.08 -10.16
C THR A 26 -0.33 1.87 -8.97
N SER A 27 -1.62 2.10 -9.16
CA SER A 27 -2.62 1.77 -8.15
C SER A 27 -3.25 0.43 -8.49
N GLU A 28 -3.22 -0.54 -7.57
CA GLU A 28 -4.06 -1.75 -7.67
C GLU A 28 -5.55 -1.44 -7.43
N SER A 29 -5.98 -0.17 -7.52
CA SER A 29 -7.38 0.22 -7.30
C SER A 29 -8.33 -0.45 -8.29
N GLU A 30 -7.84 -0.86 -9.47
CA GLU A 30 -8.60 -1.61 -10.46
C GLU A 30 -8.64 -3.12 -10.17
N LYS A 31 -7.86 -3.60 -9.19
CA LYS A 31 -7.80 -5.01 -8.82
C LYS A 31 -8.95 -5.34 -7.89
N ILE A 32 -10.01 -5.92 -8.45
CA ILE A 32 -11.15 -6.42 -7.69
C ILE A 32 -10.69 -7.68 -6.92
N SER A 33 -10.59 -7.58 -5.59
CA SER A 33 -10.36 -8.74 -4.71
C SER A 33 -11.68 -9.22 -4.11
N PHE A 34 -11.99 -10.50 -4.26
CA PHE A 34 -13.15 -11.12 -3.62
C PHE A 34 -12.77 -11.67 -2.24
N ASN A 35 -13.61 -11.42 -1.24
CA ASN A 35 -13.56 -12.15 0.02
C ASN A 35 -14.24 -13.51 -0.19
N GLN A 36 -13.50 -14.60 -0.04
CA GLN A 36 -14.10 -15.93 -0.05
C GLN A 36 -14.90 -16.13 1.25
N LEU A 37 -16.21 -16.38 1.11
CA LEU A 37 -17.11 -16.65 2.23
C LEU A 37 -17.53 -18.11 2.21
N ASN A 38 -17.59 -18.72 3.38
CA ASN A 38 -18.17 -20.04 3.55
C ASN A 38 -19.68 -19.94 3.32
N ARG A 39 -20.22 -20.72 2.38
CA ARG A 39 -21.65 -20.70 2.01
C ARG A 39 -22.58 -21.04 3.18
N ALA A 40 -22.17 -21.93 4.08
CA ALA A 40 -23.00 -22.41 5.18
C ALA A 40 -23.02 -21.44 6.36
N THR A 41 -21.90 -20.80 6.67
CA THR A 41 -21.73 -19.98 7.89
C THR A 41 -21.61 -18.49 7.62
N GLY A 42 -21.41 -18.08 6.36
CA GLY A 42 -21.17 -16.69 5.98
C GLY A 42 -19.84 -16.11 6.48
N HIS A 43 -19.01 -16.92 7.14
CA HIS A 43 -17.72 -16.46 7.65
C HIS A 43 -16.66 -16.43 6.56
N ARG A 44 -15.74 -15.46 6.66
CA ARG A 44 -14.59 -15.34 5.76
C ARG A 44 -13.66 -16.53 5.93
N ILE A 45 -13.34 -17.17 4.82
CA ILE A 45 -12.34 -18.23 4.75
C ILE A 45 -10.96 -17.55 4.80
N LYS A 46 -10.11 -18.00 5.71
CA LYS A 46 -8.75 -17.48 5.93
C LYS A 46 -7.72 -18.48 5.43
#